data_AF-A0A2H0RL85-F1
#
_entry.id   AF-A0A2H0RL85-F1
#
_cell.length_a   1.000
_cell.length_b   1.000
_cell.length_c   1.000
_cell.angle_alpha   90.00
_cell.angle_beta   90.00
_cell.angle_gamma   90.00
#
_symmetry.space_group_name_H-M   'P 1'
#
loop_
_entity.id
_entity.type
_entity.pdbx_description
1 polymer ?
#
loop_
_entity_poly.entity_id
_entity_poly.type
_entity_poly.pdbx_seq_one_letter_code
_entity_poly.pdbx_strand_id
1 'polypeptide(L)'
;MKIKEKNKAIELRSKGMSLGEISRKLMVSKASVSVWVRNVKLTKEQRNGLSARGRSIESIEKRRINRLANETKKREAIMIEAGRAVKKMVLLGFVWN
;
A
#
# COMPACT_ATOMS: atom_id res chain seq x y z
N MET A 1 0.23 -24.90 17.10
CA MET A 1 1.21 -24.08 16.33
C MET A 1 1.80 -24.94 15.21
N LYS A 2 1.89 -24.42 13.98
CA LYS A 2 2.47 -25.13 12.82
C LYS A 2 4.01 -25.09 12.85
N ILE A 3 4.61 -25.96 13.66
CA ILE A 3 6.05 -25.92 14.00
C ILE A 3 6.93 -26.21 12.78
N LYS A 4 6.53 -27.18 11.93
CA LYS A 4 7.30 -27.56 10.73
C LYS A 4 7.41 -26.39 9.75
N GLU A 5 6.30 -25.70 9.51
CA GLU A 5 6.20 -24.54 8.63
C GLU A 5 6.94 -23.34 9.21
N LYS A 6 6.87 -23.13 10.52
CA LYS A 6 7.67 -22.10 11.20
C LYS A 6 9.16 -22.32 10.99
N ASN A 7 9.66 -23.53 11.23
CA ASN A 7 11.07 -23.85 11.05
C ASN A 7 11.49 -23.69 9.59
N LYS A 8 10.65 -24.14 8.65
CA LYS A 8 10.92 -23.96 7.22
C LYS A 8 10.90 -22.49 6.81
N ALA A 9 9.99 -21.68 7.36
CA ALA A 9 9.95 -20.25 7.11
C ALA A 9 11.22 -19.54 7.57
N ILE A 10 11.77 -19.92 8.72
CA ILE A 10 13.04 -19.40 9.25
C ILE A 10 14.20 -19.75 8.31
N GLU A 11 14.29 -21.01 7.86
CA GLU A 11 15.31 -21.46 6.91
C GLU A 11 15.22 -20.75 5.55
N LEU A 12 14.00 -20.58 5.01
CA LEU A 12 13.79 -19.85 3.77
C LEU A 12 14.13 -18.36 3.92
N ARG A 13 13.82 -17.79 5.09
CA ARG A 13 14.12 -16.38 5.37
C ARG A 13 15.61 -16.13 5.51
N SER A 14 16.36 -17.00 6.18
CA SER A 14 17.82 -16.87 6.30
C SER A 14 18.53 -16.98 4.94
N LYS A 15 17.90 -17.66 3.97
CA LYS A 15 18.32 -17.70 2.56
C LYS A 15 17.94 -16.44 1.75
N GLY A 16 17.32 -15.42 2.37
CA GLY A 16 17.00 -14.15 1.70
C GLY A 16 15.65 -14.11 0.99
N MET A 17 14.79 -15.11 1.22
CA MET A 17 13.45 -15.16 0.62
C MET A 17 12.51 -14.12 1.26
N SER A 18 11.64 -13.51 0.46
CA SER A 18 10.65 -12.53 0.92
C SER A 18 9.49 -13.20 1.67
N LEU A 19 8.80 -12.42 2.50
CA LEU A 19 7.60 -12.88 3.22
C LEU A 19 6.51 -13.41 2.27
N GLY A 20 6.36 -12.78 1.10
CA GLY A 20 5.37 -13.17 0.10
C GLY A 20 5.71 -14.48 -0.59
N GLU A 21 6.99 -14.69 -0.93
CA GLU A 21 7.48 -15.95 -1.49
C GLU A 21 7.32 -17.10 -0.49
N ILE A 22 7.68 -16.89 0.78
CA ILE A 22 7.54 -17.91 1.84
C ILE A 22 6.07 -18.24 2.06
N SER A 23 5.21 -17.22 2.13
CA SER A 23 3.76 -17.39 2.31
C SER A 23 3.15 -18.26 1.21
N ARG A 24 3.48 -17.98 -0.07
CA ARG A 24 3.03 -18.81 -1.20
C ARG A 24 3.60 -20.22 -1.14
N LYS A 25 4.89 -20.36 -0.83
CA LYS A 25 5.58 -21.65 -0.81
C LYS A 25 5.08 -22.59 0.28
N LEU A 26 4.71 -22.05 1.44
CA LEU A 26 4.24 -22.83 2.60
C LEU A 26 2.71 -22.82 2.75
N MET A 27 1.98 -22.14 1.85
CA MET A 27 0.51 -21.98 1.92
C MET A 27 0.02 -21.49 3.29
N VAL A 28 0.73 -20.51 3.86
CA VAL A 28 0.37 -19.87 5.14
C VAL A 28 0.19 -18.38 4.94
N SER A 29 -0.57 -17.74 5.83
CA SER A 29 -0.78 -16.29 5.78
C SER A 29 0.54 -15.53 5.92
N LYS A 30 0.67 -14.41 5.18
CA LYS A 30 1.83 -13.53 5.28
C LYS A 30 2.04 -12.99 6.71
N ALA A 31 0.94 -12.78 7.45
CA ALA A 31 0.99 -12.34 8.84
C ALA A 31 1.68 -13.38 9.73
N SER A 32 1.34 -14.67 9.58
CA SER A 32 1.98 -15.76 10.32
C SER A 32 3.49 -15.84 10.04
N VAL A 33 3.89 -15.77 8.77
CA VAL A 33 5.32 -15.76 8.40
C VAL A 33 6.04 -14.57 9.05
N SER A 34 5.43 -13.38 9.01
CA SER A 34 6.03 -12.17 9.58
C SER A 34 6.31 -12.28 11.07
N VAL A 35 5.43 -12.95 11.82
CA VAL A 35 5.64 -13.20 13.25
C VAL A 35 6.77 -14.20 13.46
N TRP A 36 6.78 -15.30 12.69
CA TRP A 36 7.74 -16.39 12.87
C TRP A 36 9.18 -16.01 12.54
N VAL A 37 9.40 -15.16 11.55
CA VAL A 37 10.74 -14.83 11.06
C VAL A 37 11.23 -13.46 11.52
N ARG A 38 10.51 -12.80 12.44
CA ARG A 38 10.80 -11.42 12.91
C ARG A 38 12.26 -11.23 13.35
N ASN A 39 12.83 -12.24 14.00
CA ASN A 39 14.18 -12.16 14.56
C ASN A 39 15.27 -12.66 13.60
N VAL A 40 14.92 -13.09 12.39
CA VAL A 40 15.89 -13.56 11.39
C VAL A 40 16.54 -12.34 10.74
N LYS A 41 17.83 -12.13 11.04
CA LYS A 41 18.64 -11.07 10.44
C LYS A 41 19.01 -11.43 9.00
N LEU A 42 18.81 -10.49 8.08
CA LEU A 42 19.29 -10.58 6.71
C LEU A 42 20.62 -9.84 6.53
N THR A 43 21.44 -10.33 5.61
CA THR A 43 22.63 -9.60 5.15
C THR A 43 22.25 -8.34 4.37
N LYS A 44 23.22 -7.46 4.15
CA LYS A 44 23.03 -6.22 3.39
C LYS A 44 22.65 -6.53 1.94
N GLU A 45 23.27 -7.53 1.34
CA GLU A 45 23.07 -7.98 -0.04
C GLU A 45 21.66 -8.55 -0.21
N GLN A 46 21.20 -9.38 0.74
CA GLN A 46 19.84 -9.92 0.72
C GLN A 46 18.78 -8.83 0.86
N ARG A 47 19.03 -7.83 1.72
CA ARG A 47 18.14 -6.67 1.89
C ARG A 47 18.08 -5.83 0.61
N ASN A 48 19.23 -5.57 0.00
CA ASN A 48 19.33 -4.84 -1.25
C ASN A 48 18.60 -5.59 -2.38
N GLY A 49 18.82 -6.90 -2.50
CA GLY A 49 18.14 -7.73 -3.49
C GLY A 49 16.63 -7.81 -3.28
N LEU A 50 16.13 -7.76 -2.04
CA LEU A 50 14.69 -7.64 -1.77
C LEU A 50 14.12 -6.26 -2.11
N SER A 51 14.89 -5.20 -1.86
CA SER A 51 14.51 -3.83 -2.20
C SER A 51 14.47 -3.63 -3.72
N ALA A 52 15.46 -4.15 -4.44
CA ALA A 52 15.55 -4.11 -5.91
C ALA A 52 14.45 -4.94 -6.58
N ARG A 53 14.08 -6.10 -6.01
CA ARG A 53 12.88 -6.87 -6.40
C ARG A 53 11.57 -6.20 -5.97
N GLY A 54 11.65 -5.05 -5.30
CA GLY A 54 10.52 -4.25 -4.89
C GLY A 54 9.74 -3.68 -6.07
N ARG A 55 8.87 -2.73 -5.76
CA ARG A 55 7.97 -2.11 -6.74
C ARG A 55 8.77 -1.43 -7.86
N SER A 56 8.49 -1.78 -9.11
CA SER A 56 9.12 -1.16 -10.29
C SER A 56 8.91 0.36 -10.28
N ILE A 57 9.83 1.11 -10.90
CA ILE A 57 9.71 2.57 -11.08
C ILE A 57 8.34 2.93 -11.66
N GLU A 58 7.91 2.19 -12.67
CA GLU A 58 6.58 2.33 -13.28
C GLU A 58 5.44 2.14 -12.25
N SER A 59 5.50 1.12 -11.39
CA SER A 59 4.48 0.91 -10.36
C SER A 59 4.51 1.94 -9.24
N ILE A 60 5.63 2.64 -9.07
CA ILE A 60 5.77 3.80 -8.18
C ILE A 60 5.11 5.00 -8.82
N GLU A 61 5.43 5.29 -10.08
CA GLU A 61 4.89 6.42 -10.82
C GLU A 61 3.38 6.30 -11.04
N LYS A 62 2.87 5.11 -11.38
CA LYS A 62 1.43 4.85 -11.48
C LYS A 62 0.66 5.18 -10.20
N ARG A 63 1.26 4.90 -9.03
CA ARG A 63 0.64 5.25 -7.74
C ARG A 63 0.72 6.74 -7.44
N ARG A 64 1.78 7.42 -7.86
CA ARG A 64 1.87 8.88 -7.79
C ARG A 64 0.78 9.53 -8.66
N ILE A 65 0.65 9.11 -9.92
CA ILE A 65 -0.37 9.61 -10.86
C ILE A 65 -1.77 9.41 -10.27
N ASN A 66 -2.08 8.19 -9.80
CA ASN A 66 -3.39 7.91 -9.21
C ASN A 66 -3.68 8.76 -7.97
N ARG A 67 -2.67 8.99 -7.11
CA ARG A 67 -2.81 9.87 -5.94
C ARG A 67 -3.17 11.30 -6.38
N LEU A 68 -2.42 11.85 -7.33
CA LEU A 68 -2.65 13.21 -7.84
C LEU A 68 -4.03 13.33 -8.50
N ALA A 69 -4.41 12.36 -9.33
CA ALA A 69 -5.73 12.33 -9.97
C ALA A 69 -6.87 12.28 -8.93
N ASN A 70 -6.72 11.47 -7.88
CA ASN A 70 -7.72 11.39 -6.80
C ASN A 70 -7.79 12.69 -5.98
N GLU A 71 -6.66 13.34 -5.71
CA GLU A 71 -6.62 14.64 -5.06
C GLU A 71 -7.33 15.71 -5.91
N THR A 72 -7.06 15.75 -7.21
CA THR A 72 -7.72 16.70 -8.13
C THR A 72 -9.22 16.48 -8.17
N LYS A 73 -9.68 15.24 -8.34
CA LYS A 73 -11.13 14.91 -8.30
C LYS A 73 -11.78 15.34 -7.00
N LYS A 74 -11.11 15.16 -5.87
CA LYS A 74 -11.61 15.61 -4.56
C LYS A 74 -11.73 17.13 -4.51
N ARG A 75 -10.74 17.87 -5.01
CA ARG A 75 -10.79 19.34 -5.08
C ARG A 75 -11.92 19.82 -5.98
N GLU A 76 -12.09 19.22 -7.16
CA GLU A 76 -13.17 19.56 -8.10
C GLU A 76 -14.55 19.35 -7.46
N ALA A 77 -14.76 18.23 -6.76
CA ALA A 77 -16.01 17.95 -6.07
C ALA A 77 -16.35 19.04 -5.02
N ILE A 78 -15.37 19.45 -4.21
CA ILE A 78 -15.53 20.52 -3.21
C ILE A 78 -15.88 21.85 -3.90
N MET A 79 -15.19 22.19 -5.00
CA MET A 79 -15.45 23.43 -5.74
C MET A 79 -16.84 23.46 -6.37
N ILE A 80 -17.30 22.33 -6.92
CA ILE A 80 -18.65 22.20 -7.47
C ILE A 80 -19.71 22.38 -6.38
N GLU A 81 -19.52 21.76 -5.23
CA GLU A 81 -20.43 21.89 -4.08
C GLU A 81 -20.48 23.32 -3.56
N ALA A 82 -19.32 23.96 -3.37
CA ALA A 82 -19.23 25.35 -2.96
C ALA A 82 -19.89 26.29 -3.98
N GLY A 83 -19.67 26.09 -5.28
CA GLY A 83 -20.30 26.86 -6.35
C GLY A 83 -21.83 26.75 -6.35
N ARG A 84 -22.37 25.55 -6.09
CA ARG A 84 -23.83 25.35 -5.94
C ARG A 84 -24.39 26.09 -4.72
N ALA A 85 -23.69 26.05 -3.59
CA ALA A 85 -24.10 26.75 -2.38
C ALA A 85 -24.14 28.27 -2.57
N VAL A 86 -23.09 28.84 -3.19
CA VAL A 86 -23.04 30.27 -3.53
C VAL A 86 -24.19 30.63 -4.47
N LYS A 87 -24.41 29.86 -5.55
CA LYS A 87 -25.52 30.11 -6.49
C LYS A 87 -26.89 30.11 -5.79
N LYS A 88 -27.11 29.17 -4.86
CA LYS A 88 -28.34 29.11 -4.06
C LYS A 88 -28.51 30.34 -3.19
N MET A 89 -27.45 30.82 -2.53
CA MET A 89 -27.51 32.04 -1.71
C MET A 89 -27.82 33.28 -2.54
N VAL A 90 -27.19 33.44 -3.71
CA VAL A 90 -27.47 34.58 -4.60
C VAL A 90 -28.92 34.56 -5.09
N LEU A 91 -29.43 33.40 -5.52
CA LEU A 91 -30.82 33.26 -5.96
C LEU A 91 -31.81 33.57 -4.82
N LEU A 92 -31.54 33.11 -3.61
CA LEU A 92 -32.38 33.45 -2.45
C LEU A 92 -32.31 34.95 -2.13
N GLY A 93 -31.15 35.60 -2.19
CA GLY A 93 -31.06 37.05 -1.99
C GLY A 93 -31.82 37.87 -3.02
N PHE A 94 -31.96 37.37 -4.25
CA PHE A 94 -32.70 38.03 -5.34
C PHE A 94 -34.22 37.81 -5.29
N VAL A 95 -34.69 36.78 -4.57
CA VAL A 95 -36.12 36.44 -4.47
C VAL A 95 -36.83 37.21 -3.35
N TRP A 96 -36.07 37.84 -2.45
CA TRP A 96 -36.59 38.59 -1.29
C TRP A 96 -36.52 40.11 -1.44
N ASN A 97 -36.19 40.61 -2.64
CA ASN A 97 -36.08 42.03 -2.99
C ASN A 97 -37.03 42.34 -4.15
#